data_AF-A0A966S4A1-F1
#
_entry.id   AF-A0A966S4A1-F1
#
_cell.length_a   1.000
_cell.length_b   1.000
_cell.length_c   1.000
_cell.angle_alpha   90.00
_cell.angle_beta   90.00
_cell.angle_gamma   90.00
#
_symmetry.space_group_name_H-M   'P 1'
#
loop_
_entity.id
_entity.type
_entity.pdbx_description
1 polymer ?
#
loop_
_entity_poly.entity_id
_entity_poly.type
_entity_poly.pdbx_seq_one_letter_code
_entity_poly.pdbx_strand_id
1 'polypeptide(L)'
;FLYFLLGIALLWILLLTVGYIIIGSRMKGLLRHIGTPLLIAFSTTSSEAVFPKLTEELERFGCKDKIVSFVLPLGYSFNLDGSMMYMTFASLAIAQAYNVPLDLGTQLTMLLVLMLTSKGIAGVPRASLVIVLATCSMFGIPPEGVALILPIDHFCDMFRSATNVVGNALATTVVSKWEGELEG
;
A
#
# COMPACT_ATOMS: atom_id res chain seq x y z
N PHE A 1 -10.20 1.65 14.03
CA PHE A 1 -9.47 0.43 13.67
C PHE A 1 -10.29 -0.52 12.79
N LEU A 2 -11.50 -0.94 13.18
CA LEU A 2 -12.32 -1.84 12.36
C LEU A 2 -12.54 -1.35 10.91
N TYR A 3 -12.85 -0.06 10.72
CA TYR A 3 -13.01 0.54 9.39
C TYR A 3 -11.73 0.44 8.54
N PHE A 4 -10.56 0.53 9.15
CA PHE A 4 -9.28 0.35 8.45
C PHE A 4 -9.13 -1.08 7.96
N LEU A 5 -9.39 -2.09 8.83
CA LEU A 5 -9.34 -3.50 8.44
C LEU A 5 -10.33 -3.81 7.31
N LEU A 6 -11.56 -3.29 7.40
CA LEU A 6 -12.56 -3.46 6.36
C LEU A 6 -12.11 -2.81 5.04
N GLY A 7 -11.52 -1.61 5.10
CA GLY A 7 -10.95 -0.94 3.93
C GLY A 7 -9.84 -1.75 3.27
N ILE A 8 -8.89 -2.27 4.06
CA ILE A 8 -7.81 -3.14 3.56
C ILE A 8 -8.38 -4.42 2.94
N ALA A 9 -9.36 -5.05 3.59
CA ALA A 9 -9.99 -6.26 3.07
C ALA A 9 -10.70 -6.01 1.73
N LEU A 10 -11.45 -4.92 1.61
CA LEU A 10 -12.11 -4.52 0.36
C LEU A 10 -11.08 -4.22 -0.74
N LEU A 11 -10.01 -3.52 -0.41
CA LEU A 11 -8.92 -3.25 -1.35
C LEU A 11 -8.27 -4.54 -1.83
N TRP A 12 -7.98 -5.49 -0.94
CA TRP A 12 -7.41 -6.78 -1.33
C TRP A 12 -8.36 -7.59 -2.20
N ILE A 13 -9.65 -7.63 -1.87
CA ILE A 13 -10.65 -8.26 -2.72
C ILE A 13 -10.63 -7.65 -4.12
N LEU A 14 -10.60 -6.31 -4.22
CA LEU A 14 -10.53 -5.60 -5.49
C LEU A 14 -9.25 -5.95 -6.27
N LEU A 15 -8.07 -5.80 -5.65
CA LEU A 15 -6.78 -6.07 -6.27
C LEU A 15 -6.66 -7.52 -6.75
N LEU A 16 -7.07 -8.48 -5.91
CA LEU A 16 -7.04 -9.90 -6.26
C LEU A 16 -8.04 -10.25 -7.35
N THR A 17 -9.22 -9.62 -7.36
CA THR A 17 -10.22 -9.83 -8.42
C THR A 17 -9.73 -9.28 -9.75
N VAL A 18 -9.23 -8.05 -9.78
CA VAL A 18 -8.66 -7.42 -10.98
C VAL A 18 -7.47 -8.22 -11.48
N GLY A 19 -6.57 -8.61 -10.58
CA GLY A 19 -5.46 -9.48 -10.91
C GLY A 19 -5.95 -10.80 -11.53
N TYR A 20 -6.94 -11.47 -10.93
CA TYR A 20 -7.45 -12.74 -11.44
C TYR A 20 -8.06 -12.60 -12.83
N ILE A 21 -8.78 -11.51 -13.10
CA ILE A 21 -9.33 -11.21 -14.44
C ILE A 21 -8.20 -11.11 -15.47
N ILE A 22 -7.08 -10.47 -15.11
CA ILE A 22 -5.96 -10.27 -16.04
C ILE A 22 -5.09 -11.51 -16.17
N ILE A 23 -4.62 -12.11 -15.07
CA ILE A 23 -3.62 -13.21 -15.09
C ILE A 23 -4.26 -14.61 -15.06
N GLY A 24 -5.55 -14.72 -14.73
CA GLY A 24 -6.32 -15.97 -14.78
C GLY A 24 -5.91 -16.98 -13.71
N SER A 25 -5.86 -18.25 -14.10
CA SER A 25 -5.54 -19.38 -13.21
C SER A 25 -4.18 -19.27 -12.51
N ARG A 26 -3.24 -18.51 -13.10
CA ARG A 26 -1.91 -18.26 -12.53
C ARG A 26 -1.92 -17.44 -11.24
N MET A 27 -3.02 -16.77 -10.91
CA MET A 27 -3.17 -16.03 -9.64
C MET A 27 -2.90 -16.92 -8.41
N LYS A 28 -3.33 -18.19 -8.44
CA LYS A 28 -3.07 -19.11 -7.33
C LYS A 28 -1.57 -19.40 -7.16
N GLY A 29 -0.83 -19.45 -8.26
CA GLY A 29 0.63 -19.58 -8.25
C GLY A 29 1.28 -18.34 -7.66
N LEU A 30 0.88 -17.15 -8.14
CA LEU A 30 1.42 -15.88 -7.65
C LEU A 30 1.24 -15.74 -6.13
N LEU A 31 0.04 -16.03 -5.62
CA LEU A 31 -0.24 -15.98 -4.17
C LEU A 31 0.64 -16.94 -3.35
N ARG A 32 1.02 -18.09 -3.91
CA ARG A 32 1.96 -19.01 -3.24
C ARG A 32 3.37 -18.44 -3.20
N HIS A 33 3.84 -17.86 -4.31
CA HIS A 33 5.17 -17.25 -4.39
C HIS A 33 5.30 -16.04 -3.46
N ILE A 34 4.28 -15.19 -3.39
CA ILE A 34 4.34 -13.99 -2.55
C ILE A 34 3.97 -14.25 -1.09
N GLY A 35 3.56 -15.47 -0.72
CA GLY A 35 3.16 -15.79 0.66
C GLY A 35 4.28 -15.53 1.67
N THR A 36 5.52 -15.94 1.37
CA THR A 36 6.68 -15.66 2.22
C THR A 36 7.03 -14.17 2.26
N PRO A 37 7.19 -13.46 1.12
CA PRO A 37 7.29 -12.00 1.10
C PRO A 37 6.24 -11.27 1.94
N LEU A 38 4.97 -11.68 1.82
CA LEU A 38 3.85 -11.09 2.54
C LEU A 38 4.01 -11.23 4.06
N LEU A 39 4.37 -12.43 4.54
CA LEU A 39 4.59 -12.70 5.95
C LEU A 39 5.77 -11.88 6.51
N ILE A 40 6.86 -11.74 5.75
CA ILE A 40 8.00 -10.90 6.15
C ILE A 40 7.56 -9.44 6.24
N ALA A 41 6.83 -8.91 5.25
CA ALA A 41 6.38 -7.51 5.25
C ALA A 41 5.40 -7.24 6.41
N PHE A 42 4.51 -8.18 6.69
CA PHE A 42 3.55 -8.08 7.77
C PHE A 42 4.24 -8.10 9.14
N SER A 43 5.22 -8.98 9.34
CA SER A 43 5.91 -9.14 10.63
C SER A 43 6.97 -8.08 10.91
N THR A 44 7.68 -7.61 9.88
CA THR A 44 8.75 -6.61 10.01
C THR A 44 8.27 -5.18 9.82
N THR A 45 7.04 -5.01 9.35
CA THR A 45 6.42 -3.74 8.93
C THR A 45 7.24 -2.94 7.90
N SER A 46 8.21 -3.58 7.23
CA SER A 46 9.08 -2.94 6.24
C SER A 46 8.86 -3.52 4.85
N SER A 47 8.48 -2.68 3.89
CA SER A 47 8.46 -3.07 2.48
C SER A 47 9.88 -3.32 1.96
N GLU A 48 10.86 -2.49 2.35
CA GLU A 48 12.25 -2.58 1.88
C GLU A 48 12.93 -3.89 2.25
N ALA A 49 12.69 -4.39 3.47
CA ALA A 49 13.22 -5.68 3.91
C ALA A 49 12.76 -6.84 3.03
N VAL A 50 11.62 -6.68 2.36
CA VAL A 50 11.01 -7.70 1.49
C VAL A 50 11.45 -7.57 0.03
N PHE A 51 11.94 -6.40 -0.38
CA PHE A 51 12.26 -6.10 -1.78
C PHE A 51 13.12 -7.19 -2.45
N PRO A 52 14.27 -7.64 -1.88
CA PRO A 52 15.10 -8.64 -2.54
C PRO A 52 14.38 -9.99 -2.69
N LYS A 53 13.63 -10.39 -1.67
CA LYS A 53 12.92 -11.67 -1.67
C LYS A 53 11.75 -11.66 -2.66
N LEU A 54 11.07 -10.52 -2.80
CA LEU A 54 9.98 -10.36 -3.76
C LEU A 54 10.49 -10.38 -5.20
N THR A 55 11.64 -9.75 -5.49
CA THR A 55 12.30 -9.85 -6.79
C THR A 55 12.54 -11.31 -7.18
N GLU A 56 13.18 -12.08 -6.30
CA GLU A 56 13.47 -13.50 -6.54
C GLU A 56 12.19 -14.32 -6.77
N GLU A 57 11.14 -14.12 -5.96
CA GLU A 57 9.90 -14.88 -6.09
C GLU A 57 9.11 -14.51 -7.36
N LEU A 58 9.17 -13.26 -7.83
CA LEU A 58 8.52 -12.84 -9.07
C LEU A 58 9.24 -13.37 -10.31
N GLU A 59 10.57 -13.42 -10.29
CA GLU A 59 11.38 -14.07 -11.33
C GLU A 59 11.09 -15.58 -11.39
N ARG A 60 11.09 -16.25 -10.22
CA ARG A 60 10.74 -17.68 -10.11
C ARG A 60 9.31 -17.97 -10.55
N PHE A 61 8.39 -17.03 -10.31
CA PHE A 61 7.01 -17.14 -10.77
C PHE A 61 6.89 -17.03 -12.30
N GLY A 62 7.85 -16.39 -12.98
CA GLY A 62 7.85 -16.28 -14.43
C GLY A 62 8.04 -14.88 -15.01
N CYS A 63 8.16 -13.85 -14.17
CA CYS A 63 8.36 -12.49 -14.66
C CYS A 63 9.81 -12.34 -15.14
N LYS A 64 10.03 -11.85 -16.37
CA LYS A 64 11.40 -11.54 -16.81
C LYS A 64 12.08 -10.51 -15.92
N ASP A 65 13.37 -10.73 -15.66
CA ASP A 65 14.25 -9.82 -14.90
C ASP A 65 14.14 -8.35 -15.36
N LYS A 66 14.14 -8.08 -16.68
CA LYS A 66 13.98 -6.70 -17.21
C LYS A 66 12.70 -5.99 -16.73
N ILE A 67 11.63 -6.74 -16.49
CA ILE A 67 10.35 -6.19 -16.01
C ILE A 67 10.39 -6.04 -14.50
N VAL A 68 10.89 -7.04 -13.78
CA VAL A 68 11.00 -7.00 -12.31
C VAL A 68 11.93 -5.86 -11.88
N SER A 69 13.12 -5.75 -12.48
CA SER A 69 14.13 -4.72 -12.18
C SER A 69 13.69 -3.30 -12.53
N PHE A 70 12.62 -3.12 -13.31
CA PHE A 70 12.08 -1.80 -13.63
C PHE A 70 10.79 -1.50 -12.86
N VAL A 71 9.79 -2.36 -13.00
CA VAL A 71 8.44 -2.15 -12.45
C VAL A 71 8.45 -2.23 -10.92
N LEU A 72 9.20 -3.17 -10.34
CA LEU A 72 9.18 -3.38 -8.90
C LEU A 72 9.80 -2.21 -8.11
N PRO A 73 11.01 -1.69 -8.44
CA PRO A 73 11.53 -0.48 -7.80
C PRO A 73 10.62 0.74 -7.93
N LEU A 74 10.03 0.93 -9.12
CA LEU A 74 9.09 2.02 -9.36
C LEU A 74 7.85 1.87 -8.47
N GLY A 75 7.28 0.66 -8.39
CA GLY A 75 6.14 0.37 -7.53
C GLY A 75 6.43 0.60 -6.06
N TYR A 76 7.62 0.27 -5.58
CA TYR A 76 8.01 0.53 -4.20
C TYR A 76 8.03 2.01 -3.83
N SER A 77 8.30 2.89 -4.81
CA SER A 77 8.33 4.35 -4.60
C SER A 77 6.99 5.02 -4.88
N PHE A 78 6.23 4.49 -5.84
CA PHE A 78 5.05 5.15 -6.39
C PHE A 78 3.73 4.40 -6.20
N ASN A 79 3.75 3.09 -5.93
CA ASN A 79 2.57 2.25 -5.74
C ASN A 79 2.39 1.89 -4.25
N LEU A 80 2.04 2.91 -3.46
CA LEU A 80 1.93 2.86 -2.01
C LEU A 80 0.48 2.75 -1.55
N ASP A 81 -0.25 1.76 -2.05
CA ASP A 81 -1.69 1.60 -1.81
C ASP A 81 -2.05 1.46 -0.33
N GLY A 82 -1.30 0.62 0.39
CA GLY A 82 -1.48 0.46 1.83
C GLY A 82 -1.22 1.77 2.57
N SER A 83 -0.21 2.53 2.15
CA SER A 83 0.14 3.81 2.79
C SER A 83 -0.98 4.82 2.58
N MET A 84 -1.55 4.88 1.38
CA MET A 84 -2.70 5.73 1.07
C MET A 84 -3.91 5.38 1.93
N MET A 85 -4.23 4.09 2.07
CA MET A 85 -5.31 3.63 2.94
C MET A 85 -5.10 4.05 4.39
N TYR A 86 -3.88 3.87 4.90
CA TYR A 86 -3.52 4.25 6.26
C TYR A 86 -3.64 5.76 6.50
N MET A 87 -3.01 6.59 5.66
CA MET A 87 -2.99 8.03 5.87
C MET A 87 -4.39 8.63 5.73
N THR A 88 -5.18 8.16 4.76
CA THR A 88 -6.57 8.57 4.60
C THR A 88 -7.41 8.18 5.81
N PHE A 89 -7.29 6.94 6.28
CA PHE A 89 -7.96 6.47 7.49
C PHE A 89 -7.56 7.32 8.71
N ALA A 90 -6.27 7.56 8.91
CA ALA A 90 -5.76 8.30 10.06
C ALA A 90 -6.27 9.75 10.06
N SER A 91 -6.13 10.47 8.95
CA SER A 91 -6.61 11.86 8.83
C SER A 91 -8.12 11.98 9.05
N LEU A 92 -8.92 11.08 8.45
CA LEU A 92 -10.38 11.10 8.64
C LEU A 92 -10.79 10.70 10.06
N ALA A 93 -10.13 9.72 10.66
CA ALA A 93 -10.41 9.30 12.03
C ALA A 93 -10.12 10.43 13.03
N ILE A 94 -9.04 11.19 12.83
CA ILE A 94 -8.71 12.35 13.66
C ILE A 94 -9.76 13.45 13.45
N ALA A 95 -10.11 13.78 12.20
CA ALA A 95 -11.15 14.76 11.92
C ALA A 95 -12.46 14.42 12.61
N GLN A 96 -12.89 13.15 12.55
CA GLN A 96 -14.10 12.67 13.23
C GLN A 96 -13.98 12.72 14.75
N ALA A 97 -12.84 12.33 15.32
CA ALA A 97 -12.61 12.38 16.77
C ALA A 97 -12.71 13.81 17.33
N TYR A 98 -12.26 14.80 16.56
CA TYR A 98 -12.33 16.22 16.91
C TYR A 98 -13.60 16.91 16.40
N ASN A 99 -14.54 16.18 15.79
CA ASN A 99 -15.77 16.70 15.19
C ASN A 99 -15.51 17.83 14.17
N VAL A 100 -14.41 17.75 13.42
CA VAL A 100 -14.11 18.66 12.32
C VAL A 100 -14.95 18.25 11.11
N PRO A 101 -15.95 19.05 10.69
CA PRO A 101 -16.76 18.72 9.53
C PRO A 101 -15.93 18.89 8.27
N LEU A 102 -15.93 17.86 7.42
CA LEU A 102 -15.30 17.88 6.11
C LEU A 102 -16.37 17.60 5.06
N ASP A 103 -16.67 18.58 4.22
CA ASP A 103 -17.54 18.37 3.07
C ASP A 103 -16.87 17.48 2.02
N LEU A 104 -17.65 16.99 1.07
CA LEU A 104 -17.15 16.06 0.04
C LEU A 104 -16.04 16.68 -0.81
N GLY A 105 -16.13 17.98 -1.12
CA GLY A 105 -15.10 18.70 -1.88
C GLY A 105 -13.76 18.66 -1.14
N THR A 106 -13.77 19.02 0.15
CA THR A 106 -12.57 18.98 0.98
C THR A 106 -12.00 17.56 1.12
N GLN A 107 -12.84 16.55 1.27
CA GLN A 107 -12.38 15.15 1.35
C GLN A 107 -11.69 14.71 0.05
N LEU A 108 -12.21 15.08 -1.12
CA LEU A 108 -11.59 14.78 -2.41
C LEU A 108 -10.27 15.54 -2.60
N THR A 109 -10.21 16.83 -2.22
CA THR A 109 -8.96 17.60 -2.25
C THR A 109 -7.92 17.00 -1.32
N MET A 110 -8.31 16.60 -0.11
CA MET A 110 -7.42 15.94 0.84
C MET A 110 -6.90 14.61 0.28
N LEU A 111 -7.75 13.80 -0.35
CA LEU A 111 -7.33 12.58 -1.03
C LEU A 111 -6.29 12.86 -2.13
N LEU A 112 -6.48 13.90 -2.95
CA LEU A 112 -5.52 14.30 -3.99
C LEU A 112 -4.19 14.76 -3.39
N VAL A 113 -4.23 15.56 -2.32
CA VAL A 113 -3.03 15.99 -1.60
C VAL A 113 -2.28 14.78 -1.04
N LEU A 114 -2.97 13.86 -0.36
CA LEU A 114 -2.38 12.63 0.15
C LEU A 114 -1.79 11.77 -0.98
N MET A 115 -2.47 11.65 -2.12
CA MET A 115 -1.95 10.91 -3.27
C MET A 115 -0.65 11.50 -3.78
N LEU A 116 -0.57 12.83 -3.88
CA LEU A 116 0.63 13.51 -4.35
C LEU A 116 1.77 13.43 -3.33
N THR A 117 1.49 13.73 -2.06
CA THR A 117 2.50 13.77 -0.99
C THR A 117 2.98 12.40 -0.57
N SER A 118 2.17 11.35 -0.77
CA SER A 118 2.55 9.95 -0.48
C SER A 118 3.76 9.46 -1.29
N LYS A 119 4.01 10.05 -2.47
CA LYS A 119 5.06 9.58 -3.38
C LYS A 119 6.43 10.06 -2.91
N GLY A 120 7.45 9.22 -3.06
CA GLY A 120 8.83 9.58 -2.74
C GLY A 120 9.21 9.46 -1.25
N ILE A 121 8.39 8.79 -0.45
CA ILE A 121 8.66 8.53 0.98
C ILE A 121 9.36 7.18 1.21
N ALA A 122 9.51 6.37 0.15
CA ALA A 122 10.14 5.05 0.26
C ALA A 122 11.46 5.16 1.04
N GLY A 123 11.52 4.45 2.17
CA GLY A 123 12.70 4.38 3.03
C GLY A 123 12.80 5.35 4.20
N VAL A 124 11.81 6.21 4.44
CA VAL A 124 11.81 7.08 5.63
C VAL A 124 10.96 6.45 6.74
N PRO A 125 11.56 6.03 7.88
CA PRO A 125 10.81 5.46 8.99
C PRO A 125 9.71 6.42 9.48
N ARG A 126 8.49 5.89 9.67
CA ARG A 126 7.32 6.63 10.20
C ARG A 126 6.91 7.87 9.40
N ALA A 127 7.36 8.04 8.17
CA ALA A 127 7.02 9.22 7.40
C ALA A 127 5.52 9.33 7.05
N SER A 128 4.78 8.23 7.07
CA SER A 128 3.31 8.25 6.98
C SER A 128 2.67 9.11 8.08
N LEU A 129 3.17 9.06 9.31
CA LEU A 129 2.67 9.89 10.43
C LEU A 129 3.01 11.37 10.20
N VAL A 130 4.19 11.66 9.66
CA VAL A 130 4.61 13.03 9.33
C VAL A 130 3.69 13.63 8.26
N ILE A 131 3.28 12.84 7.27
CA ILE A 131 2.29 13.27 6.27
C ILE A 131 0.92 13.46 6.86
N VAL A 132 0.47 12.56 7.73
CA VAL A 132 -0.82 12.73 8.42
C VAL A 132 -0.81 14.03 9.21
N LEU A 133 0.26 14.31 9.97
CA LEU A 133 0.45 15.58 10.70
C LEU A 133 0.35 16.80 9.76
N ALA A 134 1.13 16.80 8.68
CA ALA A 134 1.16 17.91 7.72
C ALA A 134 -0.20 18.11 7.04
N THR A 135 -0.85 17.02 6.65
CA THR A 135 -2.17 17.03 6.02
C THR A 135 -3.22 17.54 7.00
N CYS A 136 -3.22 17.06 8.24
CA CYS A 136 -4.15 17.54 9.26
C CYS A 136 -4.03 19.06 9.44
N SER A 137 -2.81 19.57 9.63
CA SER A 137 -2.54 21.01 9.73
C SER A 137 -3.05 21.80 8.51
N MET A 138 -2.86 21.27 7.30
CA MET A 138 -3.29 21.92 6.06
C MET A 138 -4.82 22.05 5.95
N PHE A 139 -5.57 21.09 6.48
CA PHE A 139 -7.03 21.02 6.38
C PHE A 139 -7.76 21.45 7.67
N GLY A 140 -7.06 22.12 8.59
CA GLY A 140 -7.65 22.61 9.83
C GLY A 140 -8.05 21.51 10.83
N ILE A 141 -7.47 20.32 10.68
CA ILE A 141 -7.63 19.20 11.61
C ILE A 141 -6.51 19.32 12.67
N PRO A 142 -6.81 19.26 13.98
CA PRO A 142 -5.80 19.33 15.03
C PRO A 142 -4.71 18.25 14.87
N PRO A 143 -3.45 18.62 14.56
CA PRO A 143 -2.39 17.66 14.26
C PRO A 143 -1.99 16.82 15.48
N GLU A 144 -2.13 17.35 16.69
CA GLU A 144 -1.93 16.61 17.94
C GLU A 144 -2.80 15.35 18.05
N GLY A 145 -3.91 15.30 17.30
CA GLY A 145 -4.78 14.12 17.22
C GLY A 145 -4.09 12.87 16.67
N VAL A 146 -2.92 12.99 16.04
CA VAL A 146 -2.07 11.84 15.69
C VAL A 146 -1.72 10.97 16.91
N ALA A 147 -1.71 11.55 18.11
CA ALA A 147 -1.56 10.80 19.36
C ALA A 147 -2.64 9.70 19.54
N LEU A 148 -3.84 9.88 18.97
CA LEU A 148 -4.93 8.90 18.99
C LEU A 148 -4.66 7.68 18.09
N ILE A 149 -3.78 7.83 17.09
CA ILE A 149 -3.43 6.77 16.14
C ILE A 149 -2.24 5.94 16.64
N LEU A 150 -1.32 6.54 17.40
CA LEU A 150 -0.11 5.88 17.91
C LEU A 150 -0.36 4.49 18.56
N PRO A 151 -1.42 4.27 19.37
CA PRO A 151 -1.65 2.96 19.98
C PRO A 151 -1.92 1.84 18.98
N ILE A 152 -2.46 2.17 17.80
CA ILE A 152 -2.80 1.19 16.75
C ILE A 152 -1.86 1.26 15.55
N ASP A 153 -0.93 2.22 15.53
CA ASP A 153 -0.04 2.53 14.40
C ASP A 153 0.73 1.30 13.95
N HIS A 154 1.32 0.56 14.90
CA HIS A 154 2.06 -0.66 14.60
C HIS A 154 1.22 -1.68 13.82
N PHE A 155 -0.01 -1.94 14.26
CA PHE A 155 -0.89 -2.88 13.56
C PHE A 155 -1.25 -2.37 12.17
N CYS A 156 -1.58 -1.08 12.05
CA CYS A 156 -1.85 -0.48 10.76
C CYS A 156 -0.66 -0.59 9.80
N ASP A 157 0.56 -0.44 10.31
CA ASP A 157 1.81 -0.53 9.56
C ASP A 157 2.06 -1.96 9.03
N MET A 158 1.69 -2.99 9.79
CA MET A 158 1.72 -4.40 9.34
C MET A 158 0.86 -4.61 8.09
N PHE A 159 -0.40 -4.14 8.12
CA PHE A 159 -1.32 -4.25 6.98
C PHE A 159 -0.90 -3.36 5.80
N ARG A 160 -0.36 -2.18 6.10
CA ARG A 160 0.19 -1.25 5.10
C ARG A 160 1.27 -1.92 4.26
N SER A 161 2.30 -2.45 4.93
CA SER A 161 3.45 -3.06 4.28
C SER A 161 3.07 -4.33 3.52
N ALA A 162 2.18 -5.17 4.07
CA ALA A 162 1.65 -6.34 3.37
C ALA A 162 0.86 -5.95 2.10
N THR A 163 0.02 -4.91 2.17
CA THR A 163 -0.78 -4.44 1.02
C THR A 163 0.11 -3.94 -0.11
N ASN A 164 1.17 -3.18 0.21
CA ASN A 164 2.11 -2.72 -0.80
C ASN A 164 2.81 -3.89 -1.51
N VAL A 165 3.15 -4.96 -0.79
CA VAL A 165 3.70 -6.19 -1.41
C VAL A 165 2.71 -6.82 -2.38
N VAL A 166 1.45 -6.96 -2.00
CA VAL A 166 0.39 -7.50 -2.89
C VAL A 166 0.25 -6.63 -4.14
N GLY A 167 0.10 -5.32 -3.98
CA GLY A 167 -0.05 -4.38 -5.09
C GLY A 167 1.14 -4.42 -6.05
N ASN A 168 2.36 -4.40 -5.52
CA ASN A 168 3.58 -4.43 -6.33
C ASN A 168 3.80 -5.77 -7.05
N ALA A 169 3.50 -6.89 -6.39
CA ALA A 169 3.55 -8.20 -7.04
C ALA A 169 2.56 -8.30 -8.19
N LEU A 170 1.32 -7.86 -7.97
CA LEU A 170 0.27 -7.86 -8.99
C LEU A 170 0.63 -6.95 -10.16
N ALA A 171 1.06 -5.71 -9.89
CA ALA A 171 1.44 -4.76 -10.93
C ALA A 171 2.57 -5.32 -11.81
N THR A 172 3.66 -5.81 -11.21
CA THR A 172 4.78 -6.40 -11.94
C THR A 172 4.34 -7.60 -12.78
N THR A 173 3.50 -8.47 -12.21
CA THR A 173 3.00 -9.66 -12.94
C THR A 173 2.06 -9.30 -14.09
N VAL A 174 1.17 -8.33 -13.88
CA VAL A 174 0.24 -7.86 -14.91
C VAL A 174 1.00 -7.23 -16.07
N VAL A 175 1.98 -6.36 -15.78
CA VAL A 175 2.84 -5.78 -16.82
C VAL A 175 3.61 -6.87 -17.55
N SER A 176 4.18 -7.84 -16.83
CA SER A 176 4.87 -8.99 -17.44
C SER A 176 3.97 -9.78 -18.39
N LYS A 177 2.70 -9.98 -18.02
CA LYS A 177 1.72 -10.64 -18.90
C LYS A 177 1.40 -9.79 -20.14
N TRP A 178 1.21 -8.48 -19.99
CA TRP A 178 0.88 -7.59 -21.11
C TRP A 178 2.01 -7.46 -22.13
N GLU A 179 3.26 -7.51 -21.67
CA GLU A 179 4.44 -7.53 -22.54
C GLU A 179 4.65 -8.90 -23.22
N GLY A 180 3.87 -9.93 -22.89
CA GLY A 180 4.07 -11.30 -23.39
C GLY A 180 5.29 -12.00 -22.79
N GLU A 181 5.81 -11.47 -21.67
CA GLU A 181 7.07 -11.86 -21.03
C GLU A 181 6.81 -12.57 -19.69
N LEU A 182 5.64 -13.21 -19.55
CA LEU A 182 5.28 -14.04 -18.41
C LEU A 182 5.39 -15.52 -18.78
N GLU A 183 6.55 -16.11 -18.53
CA GLU A 183 6.88 -17.49 -18.86
C GLU A 183 6.69 -18.43 -17.65
N GLY A 184 6.34 -19.70 -17.86
CA GLY A 184 5.89 -20.62 -16.79
C GLY A 184 4.40 -20.85 -16.84
#